data_AF-A0A2V9YPZ8-F1
#
_entry.id   AF-A0A2V9YPZ8-F1
#
_cell.length_a   1.000
_cell.length_b   1.000
_cell.length_c   1.000
_cell.angle_alpha   90.00
_cell.angle_beta   90.00
_cell.angle_gamma   90.00
#
_symmetry.space_group_name_H-M   'P 1'
#
loop_
_entity.id
_entity.type
_entity.pdbx_description
1 polymer ?
#
loop_
_entity_poly.entity_id
_entity_poly.type
_entity_poly.pdbx_seq_one_letter_code
_entity_poly.pdbx_strand_id
1 'polypeptide(L)'
;MTSRALAVCCCAALLTLVLAGCGGNTAIPPATTTGVATNQLTVADVQSVVQNAALSVSAPVVISVTDRAGHILALYSQPGAPATSTGNFSQPVPTDE
;
A
#
# COMPACT_ATOMS: atom_id res chain seq x y z
N MET A 1 -35.32 -15.61 -53.56
CA MET A 1 -33.94 -15.09 -53.40
C MET A 1 -33.95 -13.76 -52.63
N THR A 2 -34.48 -13.72 -51.39
CA THR A 2 -34.63 -12.45 -50.63
C THR A 2 -34.17 -12.54 -49.17
N SER A 3 -34.06 -13.75 -48.58
CA SER A 3 -33.71 -13.91 -47.17
C SER A 3 -32.22 -13.76 -46.85
N ARG A 4 -31.33 -13.89 -47.85
CA ARG A 4 -29.87 -13.78 -47.68
C ARG A 4 -29.39 -12.33 -47.69
N ALA A 5 -30.12 -11.43 -48.35
CA ALA A 5 -29.79 -10.00 -48.39
C ALA A 5 -30.13 -9.28 -47.06
N LEU A 6 -31.19 -9.72 -46.37
CA LEU A 6 -31.60 -9.14 -45.09
C LEU A 6 -30.60 -9.48 -43.95
N ALA A 7 -30.06 -10.70 -43.96
CA ALA A 7 -29.06 -11.15 -42.97
C ALA A 7 -27.72 -10.41 -43.10
N VAL A 8 -27.28 -10.11 -44.33
CA VAL A 8 -26.03 -9.37 -44.59
C VAL A 8 -26.14 -7.90 -44.17
N CYS A 9 -27.31 -7.29 -44.36
CA CYS A 9 -27.57 -5.90 -43.94
C CYS A 9 -27.61 -5.77 -42.41
N CYS A 10 -28.19 -6.75 -41.70
CA CYS A 10 -28.27 -6.76 -40.24
C CYS A 10 -26.88 -6.89 -39.57
N CYS A 11 -26.01 -7.76 -40.11
CA CYS A 11 -24.64 -7.92 -39.60
C CYS A 11 -23.78 -6.67 -39.82
N ALA A 12 -23.96 -5.95 -40.93
CA ALA A 12 -23.21 -4.72 -41.20
C ALA A 12 -23.61 -3.57 -40.26
N ALA A 13 -24.90 -3.47 -39.91
CA ALA A 13 -25.40 -2.45 -38.98
C ALA A 13 -24.97 -2.70 -37.52
N LEU A 14 -24.82 -3.95 -37.11
CA LEU A 14 -24.31 -4.31 -35.79
C LEU A 14 -22.81 -4.05 -35.66
N LEU A 15 -22.04 -4.21 -36.74
CA LEU A 15 -20.59 -4.01 -36.71
C LEU A 15 -20.21 -2.53 -36.55
N THR A 16 -20.94 -1.59 -37.16
CA THR A 16 -20.66 -0.15 -37.04
C THR A 16 -21.00 0.41 -35.66
N LEU A 17 -21.95 -0.21 -34.92
CA LEU A 17 -22.31 0.20 -33.56
C LEU A 17 -21.22 -0.15 -32.53
N VAL A 18 -20.45 -1.23 -32.75
CA VAL A 18 -19.39 -1.68 -31.83
C VAL A 18 -18.12 -0.82 -31.92
N LEU A 19 -17.84 -0.20 -33.08
CA LEU A 19 -16.64 0.62 -33.28
C LEU A 19 -16.78 2.10 -32.85
N ALA A 20 -17.99 2.57 -32.51
CA ALA A 20 -18.21 3.95 -32.10
C ALA A 20 -18.00 4.22 -30.58
N GLY A 21 -17.59 3.20 -29.81
CA GLY A 21 -17.65 3.20 -28.35
C GLY A 21 -16.40 3.65 -27.58
N CYS A 22 -15.30 4.05 -28.20
CA CYS A 22 -14.09 4.43 -27.44
C CYS A 22 -13.33 5.59 -28.09
N GLY A 23 -13.64 6.82 -27.64
CA GLY A 23 -12.93 8.02 -28.08
C GLY A 23 -13.09 9.23 -27.14
N GLY A 24 -13.56 9.01 -25.91
CA GLY A 24 -13.71 10.07 -24.92
C GLY A 24 -12.42 10.29 -24.14
N ASN A 25 -11.40 10.89 -24.76
CA ASN A 25 -10.17 11.29 -24.07
C ASN A 25 -10.39 12.64 -23.36
N THR A 26 -11.30 12.70 -22.37
CA THR A 26 -11.33 13.84 -21.45
C THR A 26 -10.04 13.79 -20.64
N ALA A 27 -9.08 14.64 -21.01
CA ALA A 27 -7.94 14.91 -20.16
C ALA A 27 -8.48 15.37 -18.79
N ILE A 28 -8.41 14.49 -17.80
CA ILE A 28 -8.62 14.87 -16.40
C ILE A 28 -7.54 15.92 -16.13
N PRO A 29 -7.90 17.17 -15.78
CA PRO A 29 -6.91 18.14 -15.35
C PRO A 29 -6.09 17.49 -14.23
N PRO A 30 -4.74 17.63 -14.23
CA PRO A 30 -3.94 17.12 -13.14
C PRO A 30 -4.57 17.60 -11.83
N ALA A 31 -4.96 16.66 -10.97
CA ALA A 31 -5.37 17.02 -9.63
C ALA A 31 -4.23 17.85 -9.05
N THR A 32 -4.50 19.11 -8.70
CA THR A 32 -3.56 19.88 -7.91
C THR A 32 -3.45 19.14 -6.60
N THR A 33 -2.38 18.37 -6.44
CA THR A 33 -1.98 17.83 -5.15
C THR A 33 -1.60 19.04 -4.30
N THR A 34 -2.59 19.68 -3.67
CA THR A 34 -2.33 20.47 -2.47
C THR A 34 -1.62 19.50 -1.56
N GLY A 35 -0.30 19.66 -1.44
CA GLY A 35 0.59 18.65 -0.88
C GLY A 35 -0.05 18.10 0.39
N VAL A 36 -0.40 16.82 0.36
CA VAL A 36 -0.73 16.10 1.59
C VAL A 36 0.54 16.28 2.40
N ALA A 37 0.50 17.12 3.44
CA ALA A 37 1.60 17.21 4.38
C ALA A 37 1.83 15.76 4.81
N THR A 38 2.97 15.20 4.40
CA THR A 38 3.35 13.86 4.77
C THR A 38 3.54 13.94 6.27
N ASN A 39 2.51 13.57 7.03
CA ASN A 39 2.57 13.44 8.48
C ASN A 39 3.41 12.18 8.76
N GLN A 40 4.69 12.32 8.44
CA GLN A 40 5.77 11.38 8.55
C GLN A 40 6.41 11.63 9.91
N LEU A 41 6.71 10.55 10.61
CA LEU A 41 7.36 10.64 11.92
C LEU A 41 8.73 11.32 11.75
N THR A 42 8.99 12.32 12.57
CA THR A 42 10.33 12.93 12.63
C THR A 42 11.25 12.04 13.46
N VAL A 43 12.57 12.23 13.32
CA VAL A 43 13.56 11.52 14.14
C VAL A 43 13.33 11.76 15.63
N ALA A 44 12.94 12.97 16.02
CA ALA A 44 12.63 13.30 17.42
C ALA A 44 11.40 12.55 17.94
N ASP A 45 10.35 12.43 17.12
CA ASP A 45 9.16 11.65 17.47
C ASP A 45 9.51 10.18 17.68
N VAL A 46 10.30 9.60 16.76
CA VAL A 46 10.76 8.21 16.84
C VAL A 46 11.56 7.97 18.12
N GLN A 47 12.50 8.86 18.44
CA GLN A 47 13.31 8.76 19.66
C GLN A 47 12.46 8.82 20.93
N SER A 48 11.51 9.76 20.99
CA SER A 48 10.62 9.91 22.15
C SER A 48 9.76 8.66 22.36
N VAL A 49 9.20 8.10 21.27
CA VAL A 49 8.38 6.89 21.32
C VAL A 49 9.20 5.68 21.77
N VAL A 50 10.40 5.49 21.22
CA VAL A 50 11.28 4.37 21.61
C VAL A 50 11.63 4.47 23.10
N GLN A 51 12.00 5.65 23.59
CA GLN A 51 12.37 5.83 24.99
C GLN A 51 11.18 5.59 25.93
N ASN A 52 10.01 6.13 25.61
CA ASN A 52 8.81 5.92 26.43
C ASN A 52 8.37 4.45 26.43
N ALA A 53 8.44 3.77 25.28
CA ALA A 53 8.10 2.34 25.18
C ALA A 53 9.07 1.47 25.98
N ALA A 54 10.38 1.74 25.90
CA ALA A 54 11.39 1.02 26.66
C ALA A 54 11.22 1.17 28.19
N LEU A 55 10.76 2.33 28.66
CA LEU A 55 10.51 2.59 30.08
C LEU A 55 9.17 2.02 30.58
N SER A 56 8.26 1.69 29.66
CA SER A 56 6.92 1.18 30.00
C SER A 56 6.89 -0.32 30.30
N VAL A 57 7.99 -1.02 30.04
CA VAL A 57 8.10 -2.47 30.20
C VAL A 57 9.27 -2.80 31.13
N SER A 58 9.04 -3.71 32.08
CA SER A 58 10.05 -4.13 33.07
C SER A 58 10.98 -5.24 32.57
N ALA A 59 10.61 -5.92 31.49
CA ALA A 59 11.41 -6.94 30.83
C ALA A 59 12.24 -6.35 29.68
N PRO A 60 13.41 -6.91 29.35
CA PRO A 60 14.17 -6.52 28.16
C PRO A 60 13.38 -6.75 26.87
N VAL A 61 13.26 -5.73 26.04
CA VAL A 61 12.51 -5.76 24.78
C VAL A 61 13.34 -5.26 23.59
N VAL A 62 12.90 -5.66 22.39
CA VAL A 62 13.29 -5.05 21.13
C VAL A 62 12.11 -4.22 20.62
N ILE A 63 12.39 -3.01 20.14
CA ILE A 63 11.40 -2.03 19.70
C ILE A 63 11.73 -1.64 18.26
N SER A 64 10.82 -1.93 17.34
CA SER A 64 10.85 -1.47 15.95
C SER A 64 9.81 -0.36 15.73
N VAL A 65 10.20 0.73 15.10
CA VAL A 65 9.27 1.78 14.67
C VAL A 65 9.20 1.79 13.15
N THR A 66 7.99 1.63 12.61
CA THR A 66 7.75 1.60 11.16
C THR A 66 6.89 2.79 10.71
N ASP A 67 7.09 3.23 9.47
CA ASP A 67 6.20 4.19 8.82
C ASP A 67 4.95 3.51 8.25
N ARG A 68 4.02 4.31 7.68
CA ARG A 68 2.77 3.78 7.10
C ARG A 68 2.95 2.99 5.81
N ALA A 69 4.12 3.09 5.18
CA ALA A 69 4.51 2.26 4.04
C ALA A 69 5.19 0.96 4.48
N GLY A 70 5.44 0.78 5.79
CA GLY A 70 6.07 -0.39 6.37
C GLY A 70 7.59 -0.30 6.45
N HIS A 71 8.20 0.85 6.17
CA HIS A 71 9.66 1.00 6.31
C HIS A 71 10.05 1.12 7.78
N ILE A 72 11.07 0.38 8.20
CA ILE A 72 11.66 0.51 9.52
C ILE A 72 12.43 1.84 9.60
N LEU A 73 12.01 2.71 10.52
CA LEU A 73 12.63 3.99 10.81
C LEU A 73 13.66 3.90 11.94
N ALA A 74 13.43 2.98 12.89
CA ALA A 74 14.37 2.69 13.97
C ALA A 74 14.17 1.27 14.50
N LEU A 75 15.27 0.69 14.97
CA LEU A 75 15.32 -0.56 15.71
C LEU A 75 16.17 -0.35 16.97
N TYR A 76 15.63 -0.70 18.12
CA TYR A 76 16.29 -0.59 19.41
C TYR A 76 16.19 -1.91 20.16
N SER A 77 17.33 -2.44 20.62
CA SER A 77 17.40 -3.71 21.34
C SER A 77 18.01 -3.49 22.72
N GLN A 78 17.28 -3.86 23.78
CA GLN A 78 17.80 -3.81 25.13
C GLN A 78 18.73 -5.01 25.41
N PRO A 79 19.78 -4.84 26.23
CA PRO A 79 20.59 -5.96 26.68
C PRO A 79 19.73 -7.05 27.33
N GLY A 80 19.87 -8.29 26.85
CA GLY A 80 19.10 -9.44 27.34
C GLY A 80 17.72 -9.61 26.71
N ALA A 81 17.35 -8.80 25.71
CA ALA A 81 16.13 -9.02 24.94
C ALA A 81 16.22 -10.31 24.10
N PRO A 82 15.10 -11.03 23.88
CA PRO A 82 15.09 -12.23 23.06
C PRO A 82 15.51 -11.96 21.61
N ALA A 83 16.40 -12.79 21.07
CA ALA A 83 16.83 -12.72 19.68
C ALA A 83 15.75 -13.16 18.68
N THR A 84 14.71 -13.86 19.15
CA THR A 84 13.59 -14.29 18.31
C THR A 84 12.26 -13.98 18.98
N SER A 85 11.25 -13.70 18.14
CA SER A 85 9.86 -13.52 18.55
C SER A 85 8.95 -14.43 17.73
N THR A 86 7.72 -14.64 18.21
CA THR A 86 6.71 -15.37 17.45
C THR A 86 6.18 -14.46 16.35
N GLY A 87 6.58 -14.73 15.11
CA GLY A 87 6.13 -14.03 13.92
C GLY A 87 4.83 -14.62 13.35
N ASN A 88 4.57 -14.28 12.09
CA ASN A 88 3.41 -14.79 11.37
C ASN A 88 3.40 -16.32 11.33
N PHE A 89 2.20 -16.91 11.35
CA PHE A 89 2.01 -18.37 11.31
C PHE A 89 2.70 -19.12 12.47
N SER A 90 2.89 -18.44 13.60
CA SER A 90 3.56 -18.96 14.79
C SER A 90 5.01 -19.40 14.55
N GLN A 91 5.65 -18.89 13.50
CA GLN A 91 7.05 -19.19 13.23
C GLN A 91 7.96 -18.32 14.10
N PRO A 92 9.01 -18.87 14.72
CA PRO A 92 10.03 -18.07 15.35
C PRO A 92 10.79 -17.28 14.26
N VAL A 93 10.82 -15.96 14.40
CA VAL A 93 11.53 -15.04 13.49
C VAL A 93 12.53 -14.20 14.29
N PRO A 94 13.63 -13.73 13.67
CA PRO A 94 14.51 -12.74 14.30
C PRO A 94 13.72 -11.51 14.74
N THR A 95 14.06 -10.94 15.90
CA THR A 95 13.34 -9.77 16.43
C THR A 95 13.73 -8.44 15.75
N ASP A 96 14.72 -8.49 14.86
CA ASP A 96 15.28 -7.35 14.11
C ASP A 96 14.84 -7.29 12.63
N GLU A 97 13.90 -8.15 12.21
CA GLU A 97 13.45 -8.30 10.82
C GLU A 97 11.96 -8.01 10.58
#